data_AF-A0A432RKX8-F1
#
_entry.id   AF-A0A432RKX8-F1
#
_cell.length_a   1.000
_cell.length_b   1.000
_cell.length_c   1.000
_cell.angle_alpha   90.00
_cell.angle_beta   90.00
_cell.angle_gamma   90.00
#
_symmetry.space_group_name_H-M   'P 1'
#
loop_
_entity.id
_entity.type
_entity.pdbx_description
1 polymer ?
#
loop_
_entity_poly.entity_id
_entity_poly.type
_entity_poly.pdbx_seq_one_letter_code
_entity_poly.pdbx_strand_id
1 'polypeptide(L)' 'MRKTDKKRDNLIRESLTKLCDELLGLNIGFAWLTHTVDYNTFPQSLKVIIIFETDEAQERFANSSALDKLLSDIA' A
#
# COMPACT_ATOMS: atom_id res chain seq x y z
N MET A 1 17.77 14.42 -4.96
CA MET A 1 17.43 13.14 -4.31
C MET A 1 18.65 12.64 -3.54
N ARG A 2 18.57 12.53 -2.22
CA ARG A 2 19.65 11.99 -1.37
C ARG A 2 19.61 10.46 -1.43
N LYS A 3 20.74 9.79 -1.15
CA LYS A 3 20.82 8.31 -1.17
C LYS A 3 19.75 7.63 -0.29
N THR A 4 19.36 8.30 0.79
CA THR A 4 18.34 7.81 1.75
C THR A 4 16.93 7.85 1.17
N ASP A 5 16.60 8.85 0.36
CA ASP A 5 15.28 8.97 -0.27
C ASP A 5 15.08 7.85 -1.30
N LYS A 6 16.16 7.48 -1.99
CA LYS A 6 16.15 6.43 -3.02
C LYS A 6 15.90 5.03 -2.46
N LYS A 7 16.43 4.73 -1.26
CA LYS A 7 16.13 3.47 -0.57
C LYS A 7 14.68 3.40 -0.12
N ARG A 8 14.13 4.52 0.37
CA ARG A 8 12.74 4.58 0.86
C ARG A 8 11.73 4.46 -0.28
N ASP A 9 11.96 5.17 -1.38
CA ASP A 9 11.16 4.99 -2.60
C ASP A 9 11.13 3.54 -3.05
N ASN A 10 12.29 2.88 -3.08
CA ASN A 10 12.37 1.47 -3.46
C ASN A 10 11.55 0.59 -2.51
N LEU A 11 11.65 0.82 -1.19
CA LEU A 11 10.92 0.05 -0.19
C LEU A 11 9.41 0.23 -0.32
N ILE A 12 8.94 1.48 -0.46
CA ILE A 12 7.52 1.81 -0.64
C ILE A 12 6.98 1.11 -1.89
N ARG A 13 7.71 1.21 -3.01
CA ARG A 13 7.32 0.58 -4.27
C ARG A 13 7.27 -0.93 -4.15
N GLU A 14 8.27 -1.56 -3.51
CA GLU A 14 8.29 -3.01 -3.29
C GLU A 14 7.13 -3.47 -2.41
N SER A 15 6.90 -2.82 -1.27
CA SER A 15 5.81 -3.16 -0.34
C SER A 15 4.45 -2.99 -1.00
N LEU A 16 4.22 -1.88 -1.71
CA LEU A 16 2.98 -1.66 -2.45
C LEU A 16 2.78 -2.65 -3.60
N THR A 17 3.86 -3.02 -4.31
CA THR A 17 3.77 -3.99 -5.41
C THR A 17 3.41 -5.37 -4.88
N LYS A 18 4.06 -5.81 -3.79
CA LYS A 18 3.71 -7.08 -3.13
C LYS A 18 2.26 -7.11 -2.69
N LEU A 19 1.80 -6.02 -2.10
CA LEU A 19 0.43 -5.94 -1.62
C LEU A 19 -0.58 -5.92 -2.77
N CYS A 20 -0.25 -5.24 -3.88
CA CYS A 20 -1.04 -5.30 -5.10
C CYS A 20 -1.15 -6.75 -5.61
N ASP A 21 -0.03 -7.48 -5.65
CA ASP A 21 0.03 -8.88 -6.10
C ASP A 21 -0.74 -9.82 -5.16
N GLU A 22 -0.62 -9.64 -3.84
CA GLU A 22 -1.40 -10.38 -2.85
C GLU A 22 -2.90 -10.12 -3.01
N LEU A 23 -3.34 -8.88 -3.19
CA LEU A 23 -4.75 -8.53 -3.38
C LEU A 23 -5.31 -9.06 -4.71
N LEU A 24 -4.52 -9.00 -5.78
CA LEU A 24 -4.83 -9.63 -7.07
C LEU A 24 -4.97 -11.15 -6.93
N GLY A 25 -4.03 -11.81 -6.24
CA GLY A 25 -4.03 -13.26 -6.03
C GLY A 25 -5.14 -13.76 -5.11
N LEU A 26 -5.56 -12.93 -4.15
CA LEU A 26 -6.69 -13.24 -3.25
C LEU A 26 -8.03 -13.23 -3.98
N ASN A 27 -8.09 -12.65 -5.20
CA ASN A 27 -9.29 -12.59 -6.04
C ASN A 27 -10.52 -12.03 -5.30
N ILE A 28 -10.26 -11.16 -4.32
CA ILE A 28 -11.23 -10.67 -3.35
C ILE A 28 -12.18 -9.62 -3.90
N GLY A 29 -12.05 -9.21 -5.17
CA GLY A 29 -12.76 -8.05 -5.74
C GLY A 29 -11.95 -6.75 -5.63
N PHE A 30 -10.62 -6.86 -5.64
CA PHE A 30 -9.72 -5.71 -5.71
C PHE A 30 -9.69 -5.15 -7.12
N ALA A 31 -9.93 -3.85 -7.27
CA ALA A 31 -9.90 -3.18 -8.56
C ALA A 31 -8.49 -2.68 -8.88
N TRP A 32 -7.95 -1.81 -8.02
CA TRP A 32 -6.63 -1.20 -8.16
C TRP A 32 -6.24 -0.44 -6.89
N LEU A 33 -4.94 -0.17 -6.72
CA LEU A 33 -4.42 0.70 -5.67
C LEU A 33 -3.51 1.75 -6.26
N THR A 34 -3.48 2.91 -5.63
CA THR A 34 -2.54 3.98 -5.92
C THR A 34 -1.90 4.47 -4.63
N HIS A 35 -0.71 5.04 -4.74
CA HIS A 35 -0.04 5.67 -3.63
C HIS A 35 0.34 7.09 -4.00
N THR A 36 0.28 7.96 -2.99
CA THR A 36 0.72 9.34 -3.10
C THR A 36 1.70 9.58 -1.97
N VAL A 37 2.93 9.95 -2.30
CA VAL A 37 3.99 10.20 -1.34
C VAL A 37 4.62 11.55 -1.63
N ASP A 38 4.79 12.33 -0.58
CA ASP A 38 5.42 13.63 -0.59
C ASP A 38 6.78 13.47 0.09
N TYR A 39 7.83 13.36 -0.73
CA TYR A 39 9.19 13.11 -0.26
C TYR A 39 9.72 14.22 0.66
N ASN A 40 9.08 15.39 0.66
CA ASN A 40 9.46 16.51 1.49
C ASN A 40 8.98 16.39 2.94
N THR A 41 7.95 15.56 3.21
CA THR A 41 7.36 15.32 4.54
C THR A 41 7.22 13.83 4.86
N PHE A 42 8.10 13.01 4.28
CA PHE A 42 8.17 11.57 4.54
C PHE A 42 8.64 11.26 5.96
N PRO A 43 8.11 10.23 6.66
CA PRO A 43 7.10 9.23 6.23
C PRO A 43 5.63 9.66 6.41
N GLN A 44 5.37 10.77 7.08
CA GLN A 44 4.02 11.14 7.53
C GLN A 44 3.05 11.46 6.38
N SER A 45 3.57 11.76 5.20
CA SER A 45 2.75 12.13 4.05
C SER A 45 2.28 10.95 3.19
N LEU A 46 2.75 9.71 3.45
CA LEU A 46 2.40 8.58 2.59
C LEU A 46 0.91 8.29 2.71
N LYS A 47 0.23 8.32 1.57
CA LYS A 47 -1.18 7.94 1.44
C LYS A 47 -1.28 6.78 0.47
N VAL A 48 -1.95 5.73 0.90
CA VAL A 48 -2.26 4.57 0.06
C VAL A 48 -3.77 4.54 -0.10
N ILE A 49 -4.22 4.55 -1.35
CA ILE A 49 -5.64 4.52 -1.72
C ILE A 49 -5.88 3.20 -2.42
N ILE A 50 -6.75 2.37 -1.85
CA ILE A 50 -7.06 1.03 -2.35
C ILE A 50 -8.53 1.04 -2.75
N ILE A 51 -8.80 0.71 -4.01
CA ILE A 51 -10.15 0.68 -4.57
C ILE A 51 -10.55 -0.77 -4.81
N PHE A 52 -11.75 -1.09 -4.35
CA PHE A 52 -12.39 -2.39 -4.50
C PHE A 52 -13.61 -2.27 -5.40
N GLU A 53 -13.92 -3.33 -6.12
CA GLU A 53 -15.13 -3.42 -6.95
C GLU A 53 -16.38 -3.73 -6.13
N THR A 54 -16.23 -4.35 -4.96
CA THR A 54 -17.33 -4.76 -4.09
C THR A 54 -17.11 -4.32 -2.65
N ASP A 55 -18.21 -4.03 -1.94
CA ASP A 55 -18.18 -3.65 -0.52
C ASP A 55 -17.65 -4.81 0.35
N GLU A 56 -18.02 -6.05 0.03
CA GLU A 56 -17.52 -7.26 0.70
C GLU A 56 -15.99 -7.38 0.66
N ALA A 57 -15.37 -6.98 -0.46
CA ALA A 57 -13.91 -6.98 -0.62
C ALA A 57 -13.26 -5.95 0.32
N GLN A 58 -13.85 -4.75 0.36
CA GLN A 58 -13.41 -3.68 1.24
C GLN A 58 -13.55 -4.08 2.70
N GLU A 59 -14.69 -4.66 3.10
CA GLU A 59 -14.91 -5.15 4.46
C GLU A 59 -13.94 -6.27 4.82
N ARG A 60 -13.73 -7.27 3.94
CA ARG A 60 -12.74 -8.32 4.15
C ARG A 60 -11.35 -7.76 4.36
N PHE A 61 -10.96 -6.77 3.55
CA PHE A 61 -9.65 -6.14 3.66
C PHE A 61 -9.54 -5.29 4.93
N ALA A 62 -10.57 -4.53 5.29
CA ALA A 62 -10.61 -3.72 6.51
C ALA A 62 -10.57 -4.57 7.78
N ASN A 63 -11.16 -5.77 7.75
CA ASN A 63 -11.09 -6.75 8.83
C ASN A 63 -9.78 -7.57 8.80
N SER A 64 -9.00 -7.49 7.71
CA SER A 64 -7.72 -8.17 7.59
C SER A 64 -6.59 -7.30 8.17
N SER A 65 -5.65 -7.93 8.86
CA SER A 65 -4.42 -7.30 9.35
C SER A 65 -3.43 -6.94 8.23
N ALA A 66 -3.83 -7.03 6.96
CA ALA A 66 -3.04 -6.60 5.80
C ALA A 66 -2.65 -5.12 5.84
N LEU A 67 -3.54 -4.24 6.35
CA LEU A 67 -3.24 -2.80 6.49
C LEU A 67 -2.16 -2.54 7.55
N ASP A 68 -2.21 -3.28 8.66
CA ASP A 68 -1.23 -3.18 9.74
C ASP A 68 0.16 -3.64 9.28
N LYS A 69 0.20 -4.72 8.50
CA LYS A 69 1.42 -5.23 7.86
C LYS A 69 2.03 -4.19 6.92
N LEU A 70 1.19 -3.51 6.11
CA LEU A 70 1.60 -2.43 5.22
C LEU A 70 2.22 -1.25 5.99
N LEU A 71 1.58 -0.82 7.08
CA LEU A 71 2.09 0.24 7.94
C LEU A 71 3.43 -0.17 8.60
N SER A 72 3.57 -1.42 9.03
CA SER A 72 4.83 -1.92 9.62
C SER A 72 5.96 -2.09 8.60
N ASP A 73 5.66 -2.36 7.33
CA ASP A 73 6.67 -2.46 6.27
C ASP A 73 7.18 -1.09 5.79
N ILE A 74 6.42 -0.01 6.06
CA ILE A 74 6.75 1.35 5.59
C ILE A 74 7.18 2.29 6.73
N ALA A 75 6.80 2.01 7.98
CA ALA A 75 7.24 2.73 9.19
C ALA A 75 8.70 2.40 9.57
#